data_AF-W2UNN6-F1
#
_entry.id   AF-W2UNN6-F1
#
_cell.length_a   1.000
_cell.length_b   1.000
_cell.length_c   1.000
_cell.angle_alpha   90.00
_cell.angle_beta   90.00
_cell.angle_gamma   90.00
#
_symmetry.space_group_name_H-M   'P 1'
#
loop_
_entity.id
_entity.type
_entity.pdbx_description
1 polymer ?
#
loop_
_entity_poly.entity_id
_entity_poly.type
_entity_poly.pdbx_seq_one_letter_code
_entity_poly.pdbx_strand_id
1 'polypeptide(L)'
;MKALPAYFLTLFLLVNVSVALAQDGILLRGTVLHNNKVVPDINIVNTTTEKATVTNNSGSFEIEVNEGEVLAVISLNFQLQSITITQSIIDNKRLVIQLKEKITELDEIVLTQKDREETLKLRNEEFKRVFYDRDEATPVENEALPDHLKGMEYGLNFVNIYKAIFKSKKDKEPEFEDRLKPSELLRQVYDDRFFVMDLKIPQNKIDDFLYYCDYKLPSDSLLTKANEFQLIDFLVTESKAYLKEQNIDPQN
;
A
#
# COMPACT_ATOMS: atom_id res chain seq x y z
N MET A 1 -75.78 27.33 -13.88
CA MET A 1 -75.10 26.53 -14.94
C MET A 1 -73.88 27.24 -15.58
N LYS A 2 -73.13 28.10 -14.86
CA LYS A 2 -72.00 28.85 -15.46
C LYS A 2 -70.61 28.23 -15.25
N ALA A 3 -70.48 27.19 -14.43
CA ALA A 3 -69.19 26.61 -14.08
C ALA A 3 -68.72 25.47 -15.01
N LEU A 4 -69.65 24.82 -15.73
CA LEU A 4 -69.34 23.69 -16.63
C LEU A 4 -68.25 24.00 -17.69
N PRO A 5 -68.27 25.15 -18.40
CA PRO A 5 -67.22 25.47 -19.37
C PRO A 5 -65.87 25.80 -18.72
N ALA A 6 -65.87 26.31 -17.48
CA ALA A 6 -64.65 26.63 -16.76
C ALA A 6 -63.88 25.35 -16.35
N TYR A 7 -64.61 24.29 -15.94
CA TYR A 7 -64.02 22.97 -15.65
C TYR A 7 -63.43 22.31 -16.90
N PHE A 8 -64.09 22.44 -18.06
CA PHE A 8 -63.54 21.93 -19.33
C PHE A 8 -62.25 22.63 -19.73
N LEU A 9 -62.17 23.96 -19.54
CA LEU A 9 -60.98 24.74 -19.85
C LEU A 9 -59.82 24.41 -18.89
N THR A 10 -60.11 24.21 -17.60
CA THR A 10 -59.08 23.78 -16.62
C THR A 10 -58.60 22.36 -16.88
N LEU A 11 -59.49 21.43 -17.24
CA LEU A 11 -59.13 20.07 -17.63
C LEU A 11 -58.25 20.08 -18.89
N PHE A 12 -58.61 20.87 -19.91
CA PHE A 12 -57.79 21.03 -21.11
C PHE A 12 -56.41 21.60 -20.78
N LEU A 13 -56.32 22.60 -19.90
CA LEU A 13 -55.04 23.17 -19.47
C LEU A 13 -54.18 22.13 -18.72
N LEU A 14 -54.78 21.34 -17.82
CA LEU A 14 -54.10 20.27 -17.08
C LEU A 14 -53.56 19.18 -18.01
N VAL A 15 -54.31 18.79 -19.05
CA VAL A 15 -53.85 17.80 -20.04
C VAL A 15 -52.65 18.31 -20.84
N ASN A 16 -52.65 19.59 -21.26
CA ASN A 16 -51.52 20.17 -21.99
C ASN A 16 -50.25 20.28 -21.13
N VAL A 17 -50.39 20.62 -19.84
CA VAL A 17 -49.26 20.64 -18.89
C VAL A 17 -48.68 19.24 -18.70
N SER A 18 -49.53 18.20 -18.67
CA SER A 18 -49.09 16.81 -18.53
C SER A 18 -48.23 16.34 -19.71
N VAL A 19 -48.60 16.72 -20.94
CA VAL A 19 -47.87 16.35 -22.17
C VAL A 19 -46.53 17.09 -22.27
N ALA A 20 -46.45 18.35 -21.81
CA ALA A 20 -45.20 19.12 -21.83
C ALA A 20 -44.11 18.57 -20.90
N LEU A 21 -44.49 17.83 -19.85
CA LEU A 21 -43.56 17.18 -18.93
C LEU A 21 -43.08 15.80 -19.41
N ALA A 22 -43.69 15.24 -20.46
CA ALA A 22 -43.32 13.96 -21.04
C ALA A 22 -42.34 14.17 -22.22
N GLN A 23 -41.14 14.65 -21.94
CA GLN A 23 -40.03 14.55 -22.88
C GLN A 23 -39.36 13.18 -22.68
N ASP A 24 -39.86 12.16 -23.38
CA ASP A 24 -39.25 10.83 -23.36
C ASP A 24 -37.90 10.87 -24.09
N GLY A 25 -36.85 10.39 -23.42
CA GLY A 25 -35.50 10.32 -23.97
C GLY A 25 -35.41 9.33 -25.13
N ILE A 26 -34.48 9.58 -26.06
CA ILE A 26 -34.27 8.69 -27.21
C ILE A 26 -33.35 7.55 -26.80
N LEU A 27 -33.79 6.31 -27.00
CA LEU A 27 -32.96 5.13 -26.74
C LEU A 27 -31.82 5.02 -27.76
N LEU A 28 -30.59 5.28 -27.31
CA LEU A 28 -29.38 5.20 -28.11
C LEU A 28 -28.65 3.88 -27.85
N ARG A 29 -28.24 3.22 -28.94
CA ARG A 29 -27.44 1.99 -28.90
C ARG A 29 -25.98 2.29 -29.19
N GLY A 30 -25.08 1.72 -28.40
CA GLY A 30 -23.66 1.91 -28.60
C GLY A 30 -22.82 0.66 -28.40
N THR A 31 -21.54 0.78 -28.75
CA THR A 31 -20.54 -0.26 -28.53
C THR A 31 -19.23 0.36 -28.07
N VAL A 32 -18.64 -0.23 -27.04
CA VAL A 32 -17.36 0.18 -26.47
C VAL A 32 -16.26 -0.76 -26.95
N LEU A 33 -15.19 -0.16 -27.47
CA LEU A 33 -14.05 -0.83 -28.05
C LEU A 33 -12.75 -0.33 -27.41
N HIS A 34 -11.74 -1.20 -27.41
CA HIS A 34 -10.35 -0.85 -27.13
C HIS A 34 -9.46 -1.67 -28.05
N ASN A 35 -8.54 -1.03 -28.79
CA ASN A 35 -7.68 -1.69 -29.78
C ASN A 35 -8.45 -2.64 -30.72
N ASN A 36 -9.62 -2.19 -31.18
CA ASN A 36 -10.53 -2.93 -32.06
C ASN A 36 -11.14 -4.22 -31.46
N LYS A 37 -11.06 -4.40 -30.14
CA LYS A 37 -11.72 -5.48 -29.38
C LYS A 37 -12.87 -4.90 -28.55
N VAL A 38 -13.94 -5.68 -28.37
CA VAL A 38 -15.06 -5.31 -27.51
C VAL A 38 -14.66 -5.36 -26.04
N VAL A 39 -15.21 -4.43 -25.24
CA VAL A 39 -14.90 -4.33 -23.81
C VAL A 39 -16.21 -4.43 -22.99
N PRO A 40 -16.41 -5.53 -22.24
CA PRO A 40 -17.55 -5.67 -21.33
C PRO A 40 -17.35 -4.88 -20.02
N ASP A 41 -18.42 -4.78 -19.22
CA ASP A 41 -18.40 -4.25 -17.85
C ASP A 41 -17.93 -2.79 -17.73
N ILE A 42 -18.25 -1.96 -18.72
CA ILE A 42 -17.97 -0.52 -18.73
C ILE A 42 -19.21 0.24 -18.30
N ASN A 43 -19.06 1.14 -17.32
CA ASN A 43 -20.14 2.00 -16.85
C ASN A 43 -20.31 3.19 -17.80
N ILE A 44 -21.52 3.34 -18.33
CA ILE A 44 -21.93 4.47 -19.16
C ILE A 44 -23.00 5.23 -18.39
N VAL A 45 -22.72 6.49 -18.08
CA VAL A 45 -23.59 7.34 -17.26
C VAL A 45 -23.98 8.57 -18.07
N ASN A 46 -25.27 8.86 -18.15
CA ASN A 46 -25.74 10.15 -18.61
C ASN A 46 -25.65 11.14 -17.45
N THR A 47 -24.74 12.11 -17.54
CA THR A 47 -24.48 13.06 -16.45
C THR A 47 -25.66 14.01 -16.21
N THR A 48 -26.53 14.21 -17.19
CA THR A 48 -27.69 15.12 -17.08
C THR A 48 -28.87 14.43 -16.40
N THR A 49 -29.17 13.19 -16.76
CA THR A 49 -30.31 12.43 -16.21
C THR A 49 -29.92 11.50 -15.07
N GLU A 50 -28.63 11.37 -14.77
CA GLU A 50 -28.03 10.43 -13.81
C GLU A 50 -28.35 8.95 -14.09
N LYS A 51 -28.93 8.65 -15.25
CA LYS A 51 -29.19 7.27 -15.69
C LYS A 51 -27.88 6.59 -16.06
N ALA A 52 -27.73 5.33 -15.67
CA ALA A 52 -26.55 4.54 -15.95
C ALA A 52 -26.90 3.19 -16.57
N THR A 53 -26.02 2.68 -17.42
CA THR A 53 -26.03 1.32 -17.94
C THR A 53 -24.62 0.75 -17.93
N VAL A 54 -24.52 -0.57 -18.05
CA VAL A 54 -23.26 -1.29 -18.17
C VAL A 54 -23.19 -1.98 -19.52
N THR A 55 -22.00 -2.04 -20.14
CA THR A 55 -21.82 -2.81 -21.37
C THR A 55 -21.92 -4.32 -21.12
N ASN A 56 -22.57 -5.03 -22.02
CA ASN A 56 -22.71 -6.48 -21.96
C ASN A 56 -21.44 -7.22 -22.47
N ASN A 57 -21.48 -8.55 -22.53
CA ASN A 57 -20.39 -9.40 -23.03
C ASN A 57 -19.95 -9.11 -24.48
N SER A 58 -20.79 -8.47 -25.30
CA SER A 58 -20.44 -8.02 -26.65
C SER A 58 -19.96 -6.58 -26.70
N GLY A 59 -19.72 -5.95 -25.54
CA GLY A 59 -19.34 -4.55 -25.39
C GLY A 59 -20.44 -3.56 -25.78
N SER A 60 -21.69 -4.03 -25.92
CA SER A 60 -22.84 -3.20 -26.36
C SER A 60 -23.62 -2.64 -25.17
N PHE A 61 -24.21 -1.47 -25.34
CA PHE A 61 -25.05 -0.81 -24.33
C PHE A 61 -26.25 -0.11 -24.96
N GLU A 62 -27.29 0.12 -24.16
CA GLU A 62 -28.46 0.93 -24.52
C GLU A 62 -28.72 1.95 -23.41
N ILE A 63 -28.90 3.23 -23.76
CA ILE A 63 -29.15 4.29 -22.80
C ILE A 63 -30.03 5.39 -23.41
N GLU A 64 -30.95 5.94 -22.62
CA GLU A 64 -31.79 7.07 -23.04
C GLU A 64 -30.99 8.38 -22.96
N VAL A 65 -31.05 9.15 -24.05
CA VAL A 65 -30.35 10.44 -24.19
C VAL A 65 -31.18 11.46 -24.95
N ASN A 66 -30.88 12.72 -24.73
CA ASN A 66 -31.36 13.85 -25.52
C ASN A 66 -30.19 14.60 -26.18
N GLU A 67 -30.49 15.41 -27.18
CA GLU A 67 -29.49 16.27 -27.81
C GLU A 67 -28.89 17.24 -26.79
N GLY A 68 -27.56 17.37 -26.79
CA GLY A 68 -26.82 18.26 -25.90
C GLY A 68 -26.45 17.65 -24.54
N GLU A 69 -26.99 16.47 -24.19
CA GLU A 69 -26.61 15.76 -22.97
C GLU A 69 -25.20 15.15 -23.09
N VAL A 70 -24.62 14.78 -21.95
CA VAL A 70 -23.25 14.24 -21.89
C VAL A 70 -23.27 12.82 -21.33
N LEU A 71 -22.68 11.90 -22.07
CA LEU A 71 -22.36 10.56 -21.60
C LEU A 71 -20.94 10.52 -21.05
N ALA A 72 -20.81 10.17 -19.77
CA ALA A 72 -19.55 9.85 -19.13
C ALA A 72 -19.30 8.33 -19.16
N VAL A 73 -18.12 7.96 -19.62
CA VAL A 73 -17.63 6.58 -19.68
C VAL A 73 -16.66 6.38 -18.54
N ILE A 74 -17.03 5.54 -17.58
CA ILE A 74 -16.31 5.35 -16.32
C ILE A 74 -15.78 3.92 -16.27
N SER A 75 -14.49 3.80 -15.99
CA SER A 75 -13.83 2.51 -15.79
C SER A 75 -12.60 2.68 -14.90
N LEU A 76 -12.17 1.60 -14.25
CA LEU A 76 -10.95 1.59 -13.42
C LEU A 76 -9.68 1.71 -14.27
N ASN A 77 -9.64 1.04 -15.41
CA ASN A 77 -8.41 0.85 -16.20
C ASN A 77 -8.26 1.84 -17.37
N PHE A 78 -9.28 2.65 -17.63
CA PHE A 78 -9.33 3.57 -18.76
C PHE A 78 -9.51 5.01 -18.29
N GLN A 79 -9.08 5.95 -19.12
CA GLN A 79 -9.30 7.37 -18.87
C GLN A 79 -10.80 7.69 -18.90
N LEU A 80 -11.24 8.53 -17.98
CA LEU A 80 -12.60 9.05 -17.99
C LEU A 80 -12.83 9.82 -19.31
N GLN A 81 -13.88 9.44 -20.04
CA GLN A 81 -14.22 10.05 -21.31
C GLN A 81 -15.64 10.60 -21.27
N SER A 82 -15.79 11.87 -21.63
CA SER A 82 -17.09 12.55 -21.74
C SER A 82 -17.43 12.77 -23.21
N ILE A 83 -18.63 12.37 -23.62
CA ILE A 83 -19.13 12.46 -24.99
C ILE A 83 -20.41 13.27 -24.98
N THR A 84 -20.40 14.42 -25.64
CA THR A 84 -21.62 15.21 -25.87
C THR A 84 -22.43 14.59 -27.00
N ILE A 85 -23.72 14.36 -26.76
CA ILE A 85 -24.66 13.83 -27.74
C ILE A 85 -25.04 14.93 -28.73
N THR A 86 -24.68 14.74 -29.99
CA THR A 86 -25.05 15.62 -31.10
C THR A 86 -26.25 15.04 -31.85
N GLN A 87 -27.00 15.90 -32.56
CA GLN A 87 -28.11 15.44 -33.40
C GLN A 87 -27.69 14.36 -34.41
N SER A 88 -26.49 14.48 -34.98
CA SER A 88 -25.93 13.47 -35.89
C SER A 88 -25.78 12.08 -35.25
N ILE A 89 -25.46 11.98 -33.95
CA ILE A 89 -25.35 10.70 -33.25
C ILE A 89 -26.75 10.08 -33.07
N ILE A 90 -27.73 10.92 -32.71
CA ILE A 90 -29.12 10.53 -32.55
C ILE A 90 -29.70 10.02 -33.88
N ASP A 91 -29.50 10.76 -34.97
CA ASP A 91 -30.01 10.42 -36.30
C ASP A 91 -29.43 9.09 -36.80
N ASN A 92 -28.14 8.85 -36.55
CA ASN A 92 -27.47 7.60 -36.91
C ASN A 92 -27.80 6.43 -35.96
N LYS A 93 -28.42 6.70 -34.80
CA LYS A 93 -28.81 5.71 -33.76
C LYS A 93 -27.69 4.77 -33.29
N ARG A 94 -26.43 5.13 -33.53
CA ARG A 94 -25.27 4.30 -33.25
C ARG A 94 -24.12 5.15 -32.75
N LEU A 95 -23.57 4.75 -31.60
CA LEU A 95 -22.37 5.35 -31.02
C LEU A 95 -21.28 4.30 -30.84
N VAL A 96 -20.06 4.58 -31.33
CA VAL A 96 -18.89 3.73 -31.08
C VAL A 96 -17.90 4.52 -30.23
N ILE A 97 -17.53 3.95 -29.09
CA ILE A 97 -16.64 4.58 -28.11
C ILE A 97 -15.33 3.81 -28.11
N GLN A 98 -14.20 4.51 -28.32
CA GLN A 98 -12.86 3.93 -28.23
C GLN A 98 -12.20 4.36 -26.93
N LEU A 99 -11.95 3.40 -26.04
CA LEU A 99 -11.34 3.66 -24.75
C LEU A 99 -9.84 3.91 -24.89
N LYS A 100 -9.35 4.87 -24.12
CA LYS A 100 -7.93 5.16 -23.96
C LYS A 100 -7.46 4.65 -22.61
N GLU A 101 -6.37 3.89 -22.59
CA GLU A 101 -5.79 3.39 -21.35
C GLU A 101 -5.39 4.54 -20.44
N LYS A 102 -5.65 4.37 -19.14
CA LYS A 102 -5.17 5.29 -18.12
C LYS A 102 -3.69 4.99 -17.89
N ILE A 103 -2.82 5.69 -18.62
CA ILE A 103 -1.39 5.66 -18.33
C ILE A 103 -1.19 6.37 -17.00
N THR A 104 -0.88 5.61 -15.95
CA THR A 104 -0.40 6.16 -14.68
C THR A 104 1.11 6.34 -14.82
N GLU A 105 1.54 7.55 -15.16
CA GLU A 105 2.93 7.92 -14.94
C GLU A 105 3.09 8.06 -13.42
N LEU A 106 4.04 7.34 -12.83
CA LEU A 106 4.37 7.53 -11.42
C LEU A 106 5.05 8.88 -11.31
N ASP A 107 4.42 9.85 -10.64
CA ASP A 107 5.07 11.11 -10.29
C ASP A 107 6.34 10.76 -9.49
N GLU A 108 7.51 11.12 -10.02
CA GLU A 108 8.76 11.01 -9.27
C GLU A 108 8.71 12.07 -8.15
N ILE A 109 8.32 11.63 -6.96
CA ILE A 109 8.39 12.44 -5.75
C ILE A 109 9.84 12.58 -5.31
N VAL A 110 10.45 13.73 -5.67
CA VAL A 110 11.69 14.17 -5.03
C VAL A 110 11.34 14.65 -3.62
N LEU A 111 11.42 13.73 -2.65
CA LEU A 111 11.19 14.03 -1.25
C LEU A 111 12.32 14.92 -0.71
N THR A 112 12.07 16.22 -0.57
CA THR A 112 12.84 17.06 0.34
C THR A 112 12.47 16.73 1.78
N GLN A 113 13.43 16.73 2.71
CA GLN A 113 13.23 16.31 4.11
C GLN A 113 12.05 16.98 4.82
N LYS A 114 11.70 18.21 4.43
CA LYS A 114 10.63 19.01 5.00
C LYS A 114 9.23 18.52 4.60
N ASP A 115 9.07 18.04 3.37
CA ASP A 115 7.77 17.60 2.82
C ASP A 115 7.34 16.26 3.41
N ARG A 116 8.31 15.45 3.84
CA ARG A 116 8.09 14.17 4.53
C ARG A 116 7.39 14.37 5.88
N GLU A 117 7.78 15.36 6.68
CA GLU A 117 7.19 15.60 7.99
C GLU A 117 5.75 16.13 7.91
N GLU A 118 5.46 17.02 6.96
CA GLU A 118 4.11 17.57 6.76
C GLU A 118 3.14 16.52 6.18
N THR A 119 3.59 15.73 5.21
CA THR A 119 2.78 14.63 4.64
C THR A 119 2.48 13.53 5.67
N LEU A 120 3.41 13.25 6.59
CA LEU A 120 3.17 12.32 7.70
C LEU A 120 2.10 12.83 8.67
N LYS A 121 2.04 14.14 8.92
CA LYS A 121 1.06 14.74 9.83
C LYS A 121 -0.35 14.76 9.24
N LEU A 122 -0.50 15.13 7.96
CA LEU A 122 -1.82 15.24 7.30
C LEU A 122 -2.53 13.89 7.15
N ARG A 123 -1.80 12.83 6.75
CA ARG A 123 -2.38 11.47 6.68
C ARG A 123 -2.91 11.01 8.03
N ASN A 124 -2.15 11.23 9.11
CA ASN A 124 -2.54 10.77 10.45
C ASN A 124 -3.84 11.40 10.97
N GLU A 125 -4.33 12.50 10.39
CA GLU A 125 -5.61 13.11 10.77
C GLU A 125 -6.81 12.54 9.99
N GLU A 126 -6.65 12.18 8.72
CA GLU A 126 -7.72 11.56 7.92
C GLU A 126 -8.01 10.11 8.35
N PHE A 127 -6.98 9.34 8.72
CA PHE A 127 -7.12 7.93 9.14
C PHE A 127 -7.74 7.74 10.53
N LYS A 128 -7.97 8.79 11.33
CA LYS A 128 -8.62 8.68 12.65
C LYS A 128 -10.12 8.42 12.60
N ARG A 129 -10.78 8.52 11.44
CA ARG A 129 -12.25 8.41 11.33
C ARG A 129 -12.78 7.04 10.87
N VAL A 130 -11.93 6.13 10.44
CA VAL A 130 -12.36 4.82 9.95
C VAL A 130 -11.67 3.74 10.78
N PHE A 131 -12.42 3.11 11.67
CA PHE A 131 -11.97 1.92 12.39
C PHE A 131 -12.07 0.73 11.44
N TYR A 132 -10.94 0.29 10.88
CA TYR A 132 -10.83 -1.00 10.22
C TYR A 132 -10.53 -2.07 11.28
N ASP A 133 -11.20 -3.23 11.20
CA ASP A 133 -10.89 -4.42 12.03
C ASP A 133 -9.51 -5.04 11.72
N ARG A 134 -8.78 -4.47 10.75
CA ARG A 134 -7.37 -4.71 10.52
C ARG A 134 -6.71 -3.40 10.11
N ASP A 135 -5.91 -2.88 11.02
CA ASP A 135 -5.21 -1.61 10.88
C ASP A 135 -4.14 -1.70 9.78
N GLU A 136 -4.32 -1.00 8.64
CA GLU A 136 -3.28 -0.90 7.60
C GLU A 136 -2.07 -0.06 8.06
N ALA A 137 -2.16 0.63 9.20
CA ALA A 137 -1.02 1.22 9.88
C ALA A 137 -0.26 0.22 10.75
N THR A 138 -0.70 -1.05 10.82
CA THR A 138 0.10 -2.12 11.41
C THR A 138 1.36 -2.27 10.53
N PRO A 139 2.57 -2.07 11.08
CA PRO A 139 3.79 -2.20 10.31
C PRO A 139 3.84 -3.57 9.63
N VAL A 140 4.33 -3.60 8.39
CA VAL A 140 4.52 -4.85 7.64
C VAL A 140 5.49 -5.71 8.44
N GLU A 141 4.97 -6.76 9.07
CA GLU A 141 5.78 -7.73 9.78
C GLU A 141 6.55 -8.54 8.74
N ASN A 142 7.88 -8.51 8.81
CA ASN A 142 8.69 -9.29 7.89
C ASN A 142 8.53 -10.77 8.25
N GLU A 143 7.67 -11.48 7.52
CA GLU A 143 7.43 -12.91 7.72
C GLU A 143 8.67 -13.78 7.41
N ALA A 144 9.65 -13.25 6.67
CA ALA A 144 10.92 -13.94 6.44
C ALA A 144 11.91 -13.77 7.61
N LEU A 145 11.65 -12.87 8.55
CA LEU A 145 12.40 -12.75 9.80
C LEU A 145 11.87 -13.77 10.82
N PRO A 146 12.72 -14.66 11.35
CA PRO A 146 12.33 -15.56 12.43
C PRO A 146 11.78 -14.81 13.65
N ASP A 147 10.79 -15.39 14.33
CA ASP A 147 10.05 -14.74 15.42
C ASP A 147 10.92 -14.22 16.57
N HIS A 148 12.09 -14.82 16.82
CA HIS A 148 13.01 -14.36 17.85
C HIS A 148 13.82 -13.11 17.44
N LEU A 149 13.91 -12.79 16.14
CA LEU A 149 14.52 -11.54 15.63
C LEU A 149 13.49 -10.41 15.47
N LYS A 150 12.18 -10.71 15.47
CA LYS A 150 11.11 -9.70 15.31
C LYS A 150 11.02 -8.69 16.45
N GLY A 151 11.46 -9.05 17.66
CA GLY A 151 11.53 -8.14 18.81
C GLY A 151 12.57 -7.00 18.68
N MET A 152 13.34 -6.98 17.59
CA MET A 152 14.41 -6.00 17.33
C MET A 152 13.98 -4.86 16.41
N GLU A 153 12.68 -4.55 16.31
CA GLU A 153 12.10 -3.52 15.43
C GLU A 153 12.78 -2.13 15.55
N TYR A 154 13.33 -1.80 16.73
CA TYR A 154 14.01 -0.52 16.98
C TYR A 154 15.53 -0.53 16.72
N GLY A 155 16.09 -1.63 16.25
CA GLY A 155 17.51 -1.84 15.92
C GLY A 155 18.49 -1.65 17.09
N LEU A 156 19.71 -2.16 16.92
CA LEU A 156 20.62 -2.41 18.04
C LEU A 156 21.60 -1.26 18.33
N ASN A 157 21.44 -0.54 19.45
CA ASN A 157 22.40 0.49 19.89
C ASN A 157 23.35 -0.01 20.99
N PHE A 158 24.30 -0.88 20.64
CA PHE A 158 25.25 -1.45 21.58
C PHE A 158 26.16 -0.40 22.25
N VAL A 159 26.46 0.71 21.59
CA VAL A 159 27.23 1.82 22.18
C VAL A 159 26.50 2.39 23.41
N ASN A 160 25.18 2.54 23.33
CA ASN A 160 24.38 3.02 24.45
C ASN A 160 24.20 1.95 25.53
N ILE A 161 24.04 0.68 25.15
CA ILE A 161 23.98 -0.46 26.09
C ILE A 161 25.30 -0.57 26.85
N TYR A 162 26.43 -0.55 26.16
CA TYR A 162 27.77 -0.52 26.76
C TYR A 162 27.93 0.66 27.70
N LYS A 163 27.59 1.88 27.25
CA LYS A 163 27.63 3.06 28.12
C LYS A 163 26.73 2.87 29.35
N ALA A 164 25.53 2.32 29.23
CA ALA A 164 24.65 2.09 30.38
C ALA A 164 25.24 1.08 31.38
N ILE A 165 25.85 0.00 30.89
CA ILE A 165 26.43 -1.08 31.71
C ILE A 165 27.75 -0.63 32.37
N PHE A 166 28.64 0.02 31.61
CA PHE A 166 30.02 0.28 32.04
C PHE A 166 30.25 1.70 32.58
N LYS A 167 29.42 2.69 32.23
CA LYS A 167 29.53 4.05 32.82
C LYS A 167 29.20 4.07 34.31
N SER A 168 28.48 3.07 34.82
CA SER A 168 28.21 2.91 36.24
C SER A 168 29.35 2.25 37.04
N LYS A 169 30.37 1.71 36.36
CA LYS A 169 31.56 1.06 36.96
C LYS A 169 32.81 1.96 36.94
N LYS A 170 32.66 3.27 37.13
CA LYS A 170 33.80 4.19 37.22
C LYS A 170 34.41 4.18 38.61
N ASP A 171 35.42 3.33 38.79
CA ASP A 171 36.50 3.51 39.80
C ASP A 171 37.83 2.86 39.36
N LYS A 172 38.04 2.61 38.06
CA LYS A 172 39.34 2.17 37.55
C LYS A 172 39.71 2.95 36.29
N GLU A 173 40.95 3.45 36.28
CA GLU A 173 41.54 4.22 35.19
C GLU A 173 41.49 3.42 33.87
N PRO A 174 41.27 4.07 32.72
CA PRO A 174 41.13 3.38 31.43
C PRO A 174 42.51 2.91 30.95
N GLU A 175 42.80 1.62 31.11
CA GLU A 175 43.87 0.96 30.36
C GLU A 175 43.45 0.77 28.89
N PHE A 176 44.44 0.75 28.01
CA PHE A 176 44.41 0.97 26.56
C PHE A 176 43.61 -0.06 25.71
N GLU A 177 42.72 -0.86 26.29
CA GLU A 177 42.02 -2.00 25.66
C GLU A 177 40.48 -1.97 25.82
N ASP A 178 39.88 -0.79 25.93
CA ASP A 178 38.41 -0.58 25.97
C ASP A 178 37.73 -0.88 24.59
N ARG A 179 38.05 -2.00 23.96
CA ARG A 179 37.26 -2.52 22.83
C ARG A 179 35.95 -3.07 23.36
N LEU A 180 34.86 -2.73 22.68
CA LEU A 180 33.55 -3.31 22.97
C LEU A 180 33.64 -4.83 22.80
N LYS A 181 33.36 -5.60 23.86
CA LYS A 181 33.37 -7.07 23.81
C LYS A 181 32.02 -7.63 23.39
N PRO A 182 31.91 -8.28 22.22
CA PRO A 182 30.76 -9.08 21.84
C PRO A 182 30.22 -9.97 22.96
N SER A 183 31.08 -10.62 23.74
CA SER A 183 30.66 -11.53 24.80
C SER A 183 29.84 -10.89 25.91
N GLU A 184 30.12 -9.62 26.21
CA GLU A 184 29.41 -8.86 27.22
C GLU A 184 28.14 -8.21 26.66
N LEU A 185 28.11 -7.92 25.36
CA LEU A 185 27.07 -7.13 24.71
C LEU A 185 26.02 -7.99 24.00
N LEU A 186 26.43 -8.98 23.22
CA LEU A 186 25.51 -9.83 22.47
C LEU A 186 24.65 -10.68 23.40
N ARG A 187 25.17 -11.10 24.56
CA ARG A 187 24.44 -11.82 25.60
C ARG A 187 23.32 -11.00 26.26
N GLN A 188 23.40 -9.67 26.22
CA GLN A 188 22.35 -8.78 26.73
C GLN A 188 21.26 -8.50 25.70
N VAL A 189 21.53 -8.81 24.43
CA VAL A 189 20.72 -8.38 23.30
C VAL A 189 20.01 -9.56 22.63
N TYR A 190 20.69 -10.70 22.50
CA TYR A 190 20.15 -11.90 21.89
C TYR A 190 19.85 -12.96 22.95
N ASP A 191 18.71 -13.63 22.80
CA ASP A 191 18.37 -14.77 23.63
C ASP A 191 19.11 -16.05 23.19
N ASP A 192 19.14 -17.07 24.05
CA ASP A 192 19.78 -18.35 23.73
C ASP A 192 19.18 -18.99 22.47
N ARG A 193 17.90 -18.72 22.17
CA ARG A 193 17.22 -19.32 21.00
C ARG A 193 17.85 -18.85 19.70
N PHE A 194 18.24 -17.58 19.58
CA PHE A 194 18.95 -17.08 18.41
C PHE A 194 20.25 -17.87 18.15
N PHE A 195 21.04 -18.09 19.21
CA PHE A 195 22.31 -18.82 19.06
C PHE A 195 22.08 -20.30 18.71
N VAL A 196 21.08 -20.95 19.29
CA VAL A 196 20.82 -22.37 19.08
C VAL A 196 20.06 -22.64 17.78
N MET A 197 19.04 -21.85 17.46
CA MET A 197 18.16 -22.09 16.31
C MET A 197 18.76 -21.56 15.02
N ASP A 198 19.41 -20.39 15.03
CA ASP A 198 19.85 -19.71 13.81
C ASP A 198 21.32 -19.91 13.56
N LEU A 199 22.13 -19.76 14.60
CA LEU A 199 23.58 -19.96 14.51
C LEU A 199 23.98 -21.42 14.71
N LYS A 200 23.06 -22.30 15.12
CA LYS A 200 23.28 -23.73 15.38
C LYS A 200 24.37 -23.99 16.42
N ILE A 201 24.55 -23.08 17.38
CA ILE A 201 25.48 -23.22 18.49
C ILE A 201 24.79 -24.00 19.62
N PRO A 202 25.35 -25.13 20.09
CA PRO A 202 24.80 -25.84 21.25
C PRO A 202 24.69 -24.93 22.47
N GLN A 203 23.63 -25.10 23.26
CA GLN A 203 23.33 -24.19 24.37
C GLN A 203 24.49 -24.04 25.38
N ASN A 204 25.23 -25.12 25.64
CA ASN A 204 26.40 -25.12 26.52
C ASN A 204 27.67 -24.50 25.91
N LYS A 205 27.62 -24.08 24.63
CA LYS A 205 28.72 -23.49 23.88
C LYS A 205 28.49 -22.04 23.48
N ILE A 206 27.38 -21.45 23.90
CA ILE A 206 27.06 -20.06 23.56
C ILE A 206 28.12 -19.11 24.13
N ASP A 207 28.48 -19.26 25.41
CA ASP A 207 29.50 -18.40 26.04
C ASP A 207 30.88 -18.57 25.37
N ASP A 208 31.27 -19.81 25.06
CA ASP A 208 32.52 -20.10 24.35
C ASP A 208 32.56 -19.44 22.96
N PHE A 209 31.46 -19.51 22.21
CA PHE A 209 31.32 -18.85 20.91
C PHE A 209 31.39 -17.32 21.03
N LEU A 210 30.75 -16.76 22.06
CA LEU A 210 30.79 -15.34 22.33
C LEU A 210 32.21 -14.84 22.64
N TYR A 211 32.99 -15.58 23.44
CA TYR A 211 34.41 -15.28 23.66
C TYR A 211 35.25 -15.43 22.40
N TYR A 212 34.94 -16.40 21.55
CA TYR A 212 35.59 -16.55 20.25
C TYR A 212 35.38 -15.30 19.37
N CYS A 213 34.19 -14.72 19.40
CA CYS A 213 33.87 -13.48 18.67
C CYS A 213 34.63 -12.24 19.18
N ASP A 214 35.02 -12.18 20.46
CA ASP A 214 35.76 -11.03 21.02
C ASP A 214 37.09 -10.77 20.28
N TYR A 215 37.74 -11.83 19.79
CA TYR A 215 39.02 -11.74 19.10
C TYR A 215 38.90 -11.62 17.58
N LYS A 216 37.72 -11.94 17.04
CA LYS A 216 37.44 -11.99 15.59
C LYS A 216 36.71 -10.76 15.09
N LEU A 217 36.14 -9.96 15.98
CA LEU A 217 35.44 -8.75 15.61
C LEU A 217 36.39 -7.79 14.87
N PRO A 218 36.12 -7.48 13.58
CA PRO A 218 37.03 -6.66 12.79
C PRO A 218 37.01 -5.19 13.23
N SER A 219 35.90 -4.70 13.79
CA SER A 219 35.77 -3.34 14.31
C SER A 219 34.56 -3.19 15.22
N ASP A 220 34.71 -2.42 16.30
CA ASP A 220 33.65 -1.95 17.18
C ASP A 220 32.53 -1.20 16.45
N SER A 221 32.82 -0.67 15.25
CA SER A 221 31.79 -0.04 14.40
C SER A 221 30.70 -1.01 13.94
N LEU A 222 30.96 -2.33 13.90
CA LEU A 222 29.93 -3.34 13.65
C LEU A 222 28.93 -3.44 14.79
N LEU A 223 29.31 -3.03 16.00
CA LEU A 223 28.44 -3.00 17.17
C LEU A 223 27.63 -1.69 17.21
N THR A 224 27.05 -1.31 16.07
CA THR A 224 26.20 -0.13 15.94
C THR A 224 24.94 -0.47 15.13
N LYS A 225 23.85 0.25 15.41
CA LYS A 225 22.56 0.03 14.74
C LYS A 225 22.66 0.11 13.21
N ALA A 226 23.48 1.02 12.71
CA ALA A 226 23.65 1.21 11.28
C ALA A 226 24.25 -0.02 10.58
N ASN A 227 24.97 -0.86 11.33
CA ASN A 227 25.70 -2.01 10.81
C ASN A 227 25.11 -3.37 11.26
N GLU A 228 23.85 -3.38 11.68
CA GLU A 228 23.18 -4.56 12.25
C GLU A 228 23.17 -5.76 11.29
N PHE A 229 22.88 -5.53 10.00
CA PHE A 229 22.92 -6.59 8.99
C PHE A 229 24.33 -7.16 8.79
N GLN A 230 25.37 -6.30 8.76
CA GLN A 230 26.76 -6.78 8.66
C GLN A 230 27.19 -7.53 9.93
N LEU A 231 26.67 -7.15 11.10
CA LEU A 231 26.91 -7.88 12.34
C LEU A 231 26.27 -9.27 12.31
N ILE A 232 25.03 -9.39 11.83
CA ILE A 232 24.36 -10.69 11.69
C ILE A 232 25.13 -11.57 10.69
N ASP A 233 25.54 -11.03 9.54
CA ASP A 233 26.34 -11.77 8.54
C ASP A 233 27.69 -12.22 9.10
N PHE A 234 28.35 -11.36 9.88
CA PHE A 234 29.56 -11.71 10.63
C PHE A 234 29.29 -12.86 11.61
N LEU A 235 28.23 -12.80 12.42
CA LEU A 235 27.90 -13.84 13.40
C LEU A 235 27.55 -15.18 12.74
N VAL A 236 26.85 -15.16 11.60
CA VAL A 236 26.54 -16.36 10.80
C VAL A 236 27.81 -16.96 10.18
N THR A 237 28.73 -16.11 9.75
CA THR A 237 30.00 -16.56 9.16
C THR A 237 30.91 -17.16 10.23
N GLU A 238 31.07 -16.49 11.36
CA GLU A 238 31.91 -16.94 12.47
C GLU A 238 31.31 -18.15 13.20
N SER A 239 29.98 -18.30 13.28
CA SER A 239 29.37 -19.49 13.89
C SER A 239 29.72 -20.76 13.12
N LYS A 240 29.66 -20.70 11.78
CA LYS A 240 30.07 -21.83 10.90
C LYS A 240 31.56 -22.15 11.06
N ALA A 241 32.41 -21.12 11.18
CA ALA A 241 33.84 -21.30 11.41
C ALA A 241 34.10 -21.95 12.77
N TYR A 242 33.48 -21.45 13.83
CA TYR A 242 33.59 -21.96 15.20
C TYR A 242 33.15 -23.43 15.31
N LEU A 243 31.98 -23.79 14.78
CA LEU A 243 31.47 -25.17 14.81
C LEU A 243 32.42 -26.14 14.09
N LYS A 244 32.99 -25.70 12.96
CA LYS A 244 33.98 -26.48 12.21
C LYS A 244 35.28 -26.66 12.98
N GLU A 245 35.79 -25.63 13.65
CA GLU A 245 37.01 -25.69 14.45
C GLU A 245 36.84 -26.59 15.70
N GLN A 246 35.64 -26.62 16.27
CA GLN A 246 35.32 -27.43 17.46
C GLN A 246 34.85 -28.86 17.11
N ASN A 247 34.78 -29.22 15.82
CA ASN A 247 34.22 -30.49 15.32
C ASN A 247 32.80 -30.78 15.86
N ILE A 248 31.97 -29.74 15.97
CA ILE A 248 30.59 -29.86 16.42
C ILE A 248 29.70 -30.04 15.17
N ASP A 249 28.96 -31.14 15.11
CA ASP A 249 28.00 -31.38 14.03
C ASP A 249 26.76 -30.49 14.23
N PRO A 250 26.40 -29.60 13.28
CA PRO A 250 25.24 -28.72 13.41
C PRO A 250 23.87 -29.45 13.41
N GLN A 251 23.83 -30.77 13.31
CA GLN A 251 22.61 -31.59 13.22
C GLN A 251 22.23 -32.36 14.51
N ASN A 252 22.91 -32.14 15.64
CA ASN A 252 22.56 -32.77 16.93
C ASN A 252 22.21 -31.75 18.02
#